data_AF-A0A1M7E1I0-F1
#
_entry.id   AF-A0A1M7E1I0-F1
#
_cell.length_a   1.000
_cell.length_b   1.000
_cell.length_c   1.000
_cell.angle_alpha   90.00
_cell.angle_beta   90.00
_cell.angle_gamma   90.00
#
_symmetry.space_group_name_H-M   'P 1'
#
loop_
_entity.id
_entity.type
_entity.pdbx_description
1 polymer ?
#
loop_
_entity_poly.entity_id
_entity_poly.type
_entity_poly.pdbx_seq_one_letter_code
_entity_poly.pdbx_strand_id
1 'polypeptide(L)'
;MLELICSRKIVRLMLLHLLLLCAAPPLASAGSDAAAPLSRPAGLMWNRTGLPAVFPLQVKTPPGQDYFLTLIDQSTDKAALAAYIKGGAFFKVLVPPGVFRLRFASGDVWQGEDDLFGPGVKTDVFELRKPLAFETRGLGVKAGHVVNLLERRPGRIAQTTLKDQLICQSFRLGIPTPIYPVSQEGRSKGMFHQGRIAARPGQTAGFDRDFVAKPGNPADRFPSFTRPGYDVRSRYCG
;
A
#
# COMPACT_ATOMS: atom_id res chain seq x y z
N MET A 1 -88.12 -49.05 -5.71
CA MET A 1 -87.84 -47.63 -5.35
C MET A 1 -86.43 -47.49 -4.75
N LEU A 2 -85.43 -48.16 -5.34
CA LEU A 2 -84.00 -48.03 -5.05
C LEU A 2 -83.34 -48.08 -6.43
N GLU A 3 -82.97 -46.95 -7.03
CA GLU A 3 -82.03 -46.85 -8.18
C GLU A 3 -81.88 -45.38 -8.65
N LEU A 4 -81.86 -44.38 -7.74
CA LEU A 4 -81.61 -42.99 -8.16
C LEU A 4 -80.71 -42.16 -7.23
N ILE A 5 -80.20 -42.73 -6.13
CA ILE A 5 -79.40 -41.99 -5.13
C ILE A 5 -77.88 -42.19 -5.34
N CYS A 6 -77.45 -43.19 -6.11
CA CYS A 6 -76.03 -43.51 -6.29
C CYS A 6 -75.28 -42.58 -7.28
N SER A 7 -75.98 -42.02 -8.28
CA SER A 7 -75.33 -41.28 -9.38
C SER A 7 -74.84 -39.87 -8.98
N ARG A 8 -75.57 -39.13 -8.14
CA ARG A 8 -75.18 -37.76 -7.73
C ARG A 8 -73.94 -37.69 -6.84
N LYS A 9 -73.67 -38.73 -6.04
CA LYS A 9 -72.51 -38.77 -5.15
C LYS A 9 -71.22 -39.10 -5.91
N ILE A 10 -71.29 -39.97 -6.92
CA ILE A 10 -70.15 -40.36 -7.75
C ILE A 10 -69.67 -39.19 -8.62
N VAL A 11 -70.61 -38.42 -9.21
CA VAL A 11 -70.25 -37.23 -10.01
C VAL A 11 -69.62 -36.14 -9.15
N ARG A 12 -70.10 -35.92 -7.91
CA ARG A 12 -69.48 -34.97 -6.97
C ARG A 12 -68.10 -35.43 -6.50
N LEU A 13 -67.89 -36.72 -6.30
CA LEU A 13 -66.60 -37.27 -5.87
C LEU A 13 -65.54 -37.20 -6.98
N MET A 14 -65.95 -37.43 -8.24
CA MET A 14 -65.08 -37.25 -9.40
C MET A 14 -64.77 -35.77 -9.69
N LEU A 15 -65.74 -34.86 -9.51
CA LEU A 15 -65.50 -33.42 -9.69
C LEU A 15 -64.56 -32.85 -8.61
N LEU A 16 -64.63 -33.36 -7.36
CA LEU A 16 -63.69 -33.00 -6.30
C LEU A 16 -62.27 -33.51 -6.56
N HIS A 17 -62.11 -34.71 -7.11
CA HIS A 17 -60.79 -35.24 -7.50
C HIS A 17 -60.19 -34.48 -8.70
N LEU A 18 -61.02 -34.04 -9.65
CA LEU A 18 -60.56 -33.23 -10.79
C LEU A 18 -60.16 -31.80 -10.37
N LEU A 19 -60.82 -31.24 -9.35
CA LEU A 19 -60.46 -29.94 -8.75
C LEU A 19 -59.22 -30.02 -7.86
N LEU A 20 -58.95 -31.16 -7.21
CA LEU A 20 -57.73 -31.35 -6.40
C LEU A 20 -56.46 -31.55 -7.24
N LEU A 21 -56.57 -32.01 -8.50
CA LEU A 21 -55.43 -32.22 -9.39
C LEU A 21 -54.90 -30.95 -10.07
N CYS A 22 -55.66 -29.85 -10.07
CA CYS A 22 -55.25 -28.58 -10.68
C CYS A 22 -54.57 -27.60 -9.70
N ALA A 23 -54.40 -27.99 -8.43
CA ALA A 23 -53.81 -27.14 -7.39
C ALA A 23 -52.41 -27.59 -6.96
N ALA A 24 -51.61 -28.14 -7.89
CA ALA A 24 -50.17 -28.19 -7.68
C ALA A 24 -49.59 -26.82 -8.03
N PRO A 25 -49.15 -26.00 -7.05
CA PRO A 25 -48.41 -24.79 -7.38
C PRO A 25 -47.16 -25.21 -8.15
N PRO A 26 -46.77 -24.50 -9.22
CA PRO A 26 -45.47 -24.73 -9.81
C PRO A 26 -44.45 -24.49 -8.69
N LEU A 27 -43.69 -25.52 -8.34
CA LEU A 27 -42.44 -25.35 -7.63
C LEU A 27 -41.59 -24.45 -8.53
N ALA A 28 -41.70 -23.14 -8.31
CA ALA A 28 -40.76 -22.18 -8.80
C ALA A 28 -39.41 -22.67 -8.31
N SER A 29 -38.61 -23.18 -9.24
CA SER A 29 -37.19 -23.33 -9.04
C SER A 29 -36.68 -21.95 -8.68
N ALA A 30 -36.56 -21.68 -7.38
CA ALA A 30 -35.69 -20.64 -6.88
C ALA A 30 -34.30 -21.07 -7.33
N GLY A 31 -33.93 -20.59 -8.52
CA GLY A 31 -32.58 -20.65 -9.00
C GLY A 31 -31.72 -20.17 -7.84
N SER A 32 -30.85 -21.04 -7.38
CA SER A 32 -29.76 -20.71 -6.48
C SER A 32 -29.12 -19.44 -7.04
N ASP A 33 -29.43 -18.29 -6.43
CA ASP A 33 -28.55 -17.14 -6.41
C ASP A 33 -27.29 -17.63 -5.67
N ALA A 34 -26.48 -18.39 -6.40
CA ALA A 34 -25.08 -18.51 -6.13
C ALA A 34 -24.58 -17.08 -6.30
N ALA A 35 -24.62 -16.33 -5.20
CA ALA A 35 -24.02 -15.02 -5.09
C ALA A 35 -22.68 -15.11 -5.79
N ALA A 36 -22.55 -14.41 -6.92
CA ALA A 36 -21.30 -14.35 -7.66
C ALA A 36 -20.20 -14.08 -6.63
N PRO A 37 -19.09 -14.84 -6.63
CA PRO A 37 -18.05 -14.67 -5.62
C PRO A 37 -17.73 -13.19 -5.54
N LEU A 38 -17.94 -12.58 -4.38
CA LEU A 38 -17.62 -11.18 -4.16
C LEU A 38 -16.16 -11.02 -4.53
N SER A 39 -15.91 -10.46 -5.71
CA SER A 39 -14.57 -10.31 -6.25
C SER A 39 -13.88 -9.25 -5.40
N ARG A 40 -13.28 -9.69 -4.30
CA ARG A 40 -12.58 -8.81 -3.37
C ARG A 40 -11.32 -8.33 -4.07
N PRO A 41 -11.06 -7.02 -4.11
CA PRO A 41 -9.80 -6.53 -4.63
C PRO A 41 -8.65 -7.08 -3.76
N ALA A 42 -7.67 -7.73 -4.41
CA ALA A 42 -6.45 -8.14 -3.74
C ALA A 42 -5.73 -6.91 -3.15
N GLY A 43 -5.17 -7.04 -1.95
CA GLY A 43 -4.59 -5.89 -1.24
C GLY A 43 -4.45 -6.07 0.26
N LEU A 44 -3.96 -5.00 0.89
CA LEU A 44 -3.93 -4.86 2.35
C LEU A 44 -5.37 -4.86 2.89
N MET A 45 -5.63 -5.71 3.88
CA MET A 45 -6.94 -5.77 4.54
C MET A 45 -6.95 -4.90 5.79
N TRP A 46 -5.93 -5.02 6.63
CA TRP A 46 -5.80 -4.20 7.84
C TRP A 46 -4.36 -4.17 8.35
N ASN A 47 -4.03 -3.12 9.12
CA ASN A 47 -2.78 -2.98 9.87
C ASN A 47 -3.12 -2.57 11.31
N ARG A 48 -2.80 -3.43 12.28
CA ARG A 48 -3.09 -3.25 13.71
C ARG A 48 -1.89 -2.77 14.53
N THR A 49 -0.74 -2.55 13.90
CA THR A 49 0.49 -2.14 14.60
C THR A 49 0.46 -0.68 15.06
N GLY A 50 -0.36 0.17 14.43
CA GLY A 50 -0.30 1.63 14.62
C GLY A 50 0.96 2.27 14.02
N LEU A 51 1.84 1.48 13.39
CA LEU A 51 3.09 1.93 12.81
C LEU A 51 2.97 2.11 11.29
N PRO A 52 3.77 3.02 10.69
CA PRO A 52 3.73 3.26 9.27
C PRO A 52 4.26 2.05 8.49
N ALA A 53 3.48 1.58 7.52
CA ALA A 53 3.86 0.51 6.62
C ALA A 53 4.78 1.05 5.52
N VAL A 54 6.09 0.78 5.62
CA VAL A 54 7.11 1.42 4.76
C VAL A 54 8.14 0.46 4.16
N PHE A 55 8.18 -0.80 4.60
CA PHE A 55 9.11 -1.82 4.09
C PHE A 55 8.44 -2.71 3.05
N PRO A 56 9.07 -3.01 1.92
CA PRO A 56 8.41 -3.75 0.85
C PRO A 56 8.31 -5.24 1.17
N LEU A 57 7.13 -5.82 1.01
CA LEU A 57 6.92 -7.26 0.94
C LEU A 57 6.30 -7.61 -0.40
N GLN A 58 6.91 -8.56 -1.09
CA GLN A 58 6.41 -9.10 -2.33
C GLN A 58 6.16 -10.59 -2.17
N VAL A 59 5.00 -11.06 -2.65
CA VAL A 59 4.64 -12.48 -2.62
C VAL A 59 4.35 -12.95 -4.03
N LYS A 60 5.00 -14.04 -4.44
CA LYS A 60 4.73 -14.73 -5.70
C LYS A 60 4.00 -16.04 -5.39
N THR A 61 2.84 -16.23 -5.99
CA THR A 61 2.00 -17.42 -5.79
C THR A 61 1.72 -18.11 -7.11
N PRO A 62 1.50 -19.43 -7.12
CA PRO A 62 0.96 -20.12 -8.29
C PRO A 62 -0.48 -19.65 -8.56
N PRO A 63 -0.95 -19.71 -9.83
CA PRO A 63 -2.35 -19.49 -10.14
C PRO A 63 -3.24 -20.59 -9.56
N GLY A 64 -4.55 -20.33 -9.48
CA GLY A 64 -5.55 -21.28 -8.97
C GLY A 64 -6.15 -20.83 -7.66
N GLN A 65 -5.51 -21.18 -6.54
CA GLN A 65 -5.98 -20.81 -5.21
C GLN A 65 -5.59 -19.38 -4.84
N ASP A 66 -6.45 -18.73 -4.07
CA ASP A 66 -6.18 -17.44 -3.44
C ASP A 66 -5.56 -17.65 -2.04
N TYR A 67 -4.97 -16.59 -1.49
CA TYR A 67 -4.25 -16.65 -0.22
C TYR A 67 -4.65 -15.50 0.71
N PHE A 68 -4.81 -15.83 1.98
CA PHE A 68 -4.89 -14.88 3.08
C PHE A 68 -3.57 -14.90 3.84
N LEU A 69 -2.85 -13.78 3.81
CA LEU A 69 -1.59 -13.58 4.51
C LEU A 69 -1.86 -12.89 5.84
N THR A 70 -1.34 -13.45 6.93
CA THR A 70 -1.24 -12.80 8.24
C THR A 70 0.22 -12.68 8.65
N LEU A 71 0.64 -11.48 9.03
CA LEU A 71 1.90 -11.25 9.74
C LEU A 71 1.63 -11.29 11.23
N ILE A 72 2.34 -12.18 11.92
CA ILE A 72 2.26 -12.37 13.37
C ILE A 72 3.55 -11.80 13.96
N ASP A 73 3.42 -10.84 14.86
CA ASP A 73 4.56 -10.23 15.55
C ASP A 73 5.29 -11.30 16.39
N GLN A 74 6.59 -11.46 16.18
CA GLN A 74 7.36 -12.51 16.83
C GLN A 74 7.49 -12.31 18.36
N SER A 75 7.42 -11.07 18.84
CA SER A 75 7.62 -10.76 20.27
C SER A 75 6.33 -10.87 21.09
N THR A 76 5.19 -10.57 20.47
CA THR A 76 3.88 -10.52 21.15
C THR A 76 2.94 -11.65 20.74
N ASP A 77 3.28 -12.40 19.69
CA ASP A 77 2.43 -13.42 19.04
C ASP A 77 1.06 -12.89 18.56
N LYS A 78 0.92 -11.57 18.43
CA LYS A 78 -0.32 -10.92 17.98
C LYS A 78 -0.31 -10.74 16.46
N ALA A 79 -1.50 -10.86 15.87
CA ALA A 79 -1.70 -10.58 14.46
C ALA A 79 -1.54 -9.07 14.19
N ALA A 80 -0.54 -8.71 13.41
CA ALA A 80 -0.06 -7.34 13.22
C ALA A 80 -0.58 -6.71 11.92
N LEU A 81 -0.63 -7.49 10.84
CA LEU A 81 -1.10 -7.05 9.52
C LEU A 81 -1.71 -8.23 8.77
N ALA A 82 -2.75 -8.00 7.97
CA ALA A 82 -3.22 -9.01 7.02
C ALA A 82 -3.51 -8.45 5.64
N ALA A 83 -3.44 -9.34 4.64
CA ALA A 83 -3.69 -9.03 3.25
C ALA A 83 -4.33 -10.22 2.51
N TYR A 84 -5.11 -9.88 1.48
CA TYR A 84 -5.66 -10.85 0.53
C TYR A 84 -4.85 -10.84 -0.76
N ILE A 85 -4.50 -12.03 -1.24
CA ILE A 85 -3.64 -12.24 -2.39
C ILE A 85 -4.41 -13.12 -3.37
N LYS A 86 -4.66 -12.59 -4.58
CA LYS A 86 -5.18 -13.40 -5.68
C LYS A 86 -4.09 -14.32 -6.22
N GLY A 87 -4.39 -15.61 -6.40
CA GLY A 87 -3.48 -16.62 -6.94
C GLY A 87 -2.95 -16.24 -8.32
N GLY A 88 -1.64 -16.41 -8.54
CA GLY A 88 -0.98 -16.10 -9.81
C GLY A 88 -0.82 -14.61 -10.11
N ALA A 89 -1.45 -13.73 -9.32
CA ALA A 89 -1.25 -12.29 -9.42
C ALA A 89 0.04 -11.89 -8.69
N PHE A 90 0.68 -10.84 -9.20
CA PHE A 90 1.86 -10.29 -8.58
C PHE A 90 1.47 -9.39 -7.39
N PHE A 91 1.74 -9.85 -6.17
CA PHE A 91 1.32 -9.15 -4.96
C PHE A 91 2.46 -8.37 -4.31
N LYS A 92 2.20 -7.11 -3.99
CA LYS A 92 3.10 -6.19 -3.30
C LYS A 92 2.35 -5.42 -2.24
N VAL A 93 2.94 -5.31 -1.06
CA VAL A 93 2.41 -4.52 0.05
C VAL A 93 3.56 -3.90 0.84
N LEU A 94 3.30 -2.79 1.51
CA LEU A 94 4.23 -2.25 2.50
C LEU A 94 3.91 -2.80 3.89
N VAL A 95 4.94 -3.05 4.66
CA VAL A 95 4.88 -3.67 5.99
C VAL A 95 5.50 -2.71 7.02
N PRO A 96 4.95 -2.66 8.24
CA PRO A 96 5.57 -1.94 9.37
C PRO A 96 6.96 -2.48 9.72
N PRO A 97 7.80 -1.69 10.43
CA PRO A 97 9.02 -2.24 11.00
C PRO A 97 8.72 -3.34 12.02
N GLY A 98 9.58 -4.35 12.10
CA GLY A 98 9.49 -5.43 13.09
C GLY A 98 9.95 -6.78 12.55
N VAL A 99 9.84 -7.81 13.39
CA VAL A 99 10.13 -9.19 13.02
C VAL A 99 8.85 -10.01 13.06
N PHE A 100 8.48 -10.61 11.94
CA PHE A 100 7.18 -11.25 11.78
C PHE A 100 7.30 -12.70 11.31
N ARG A 101 6.48 -13.58 11.90
CA ARG A 101 6.13 -14.88 11.32
C ARG A 101 5.04 -14.67 10.28
N LEU A 102 5.23 -15.23 9.08
CA LEU A 102 4.25 -15.13 8.01
C LEU A 102 3.43 -16.41 7.97
N ARG A 103 2.12 -16.27 8.21
CA ARG A 103 1.13 -17.33 8.08
C ARG A 103 0.28 -17.10 6.86
N PHE A 104 0.03 -18.16 6.12
CA PHE A 104 -0.84 -18.19 4.96
C PHE A 104 -1.98 -19.16 5.22
N ALA A 105 -3.17 -18.79 4.77
CA ALA A 105 -4.25 -19.71 4.48
C ALA A 105 -4.52 -19.65 2.98
N SER A 106 -4.75 -20.77 2.32
CA SER A 106 -5.10 -20.80 0.89
C SER A 106 -6.29 -21.69 0.61
N GLY A 107 -7.05 -21.33 -0.42
CA GLY A 107 -8.19 -22.11 -0.91
C GLY A 107 -8.85 -21.47 -2.11
N ASP A 108 -9.93 -22.09 -2.57
CA ASP A 108 -10.61 -21.68 -3.81
C ASP A 108 -11.66 -20.59 -3.60
N VAL A 109 -12.36 -20.61 -2.47
CA VAL A 109 -13.50 -19.72 -2.20
C VAL A 109 -13.31 -19.02 -0.85
N TRP A 110 -13.07 -17.71 -0.89
CA TRP A 110 -12.99 -16.88 0.31
C TRP A 110 -14.36 -16.70 0.97
N GLN A 111 -14.44 -16.96 2.27
CA GLN A 111 -15.66 -16.93 3.09
C GLN A 111 -15.62 -15.88 4.21
N GLY A 112 -14.46 -15.32 4.53
CA GLY A 112 -14.32 -14.30 5.57
C GLY A 112 -13.04 -14.50 6.38
N GLU A 113 -12.75 -13.58 7.29
CA GLU A 113 -11.55 -13.71 8.14
C GLU A 113 -11.68 -14.83 9.19
N ASP A 114 -12.91 -15.08 9.64
CA ASP A 114 -13.20 -16.12 10.63
C ASP A 114 -13.23 -17.51 9.99
N ASP A 115 -13.87 -17.63 8.82
CA ASP A 115 -14.05 -18.90 8.11
C ASP A 115 -12.98 -19.19 7.04
N LEU A 116 -12.13 -18.21 6.73
CA LEU A 116 -11.07 -18.26 5.72
C LEU A 116 -11.58 -18.75 4.36
N PHE A 117 -11.14 -19.92 3.90
CA PHE A 117 -11.59 -20.54 2.64
C PHE A 117 -12.58 -21.69 2.88
N GLY A 118 -13.07 -21.83 4.10
CA GLY A 118 -13.97 -22.88 4.56
C GLY A 118 -13.28 -23.94 5.44
N PRO A 119 -14.06 -24.87 6.00
CA PRO A 119 -13.55 -25.80 7.00
C PRO A 119 -12.69 -26.92 6.40
N GLY A 120 -11.82 -27.49 7.25
CA GLY A 120 -11.07 -28.70 6.97
C GLY A 120 -10.19 -28.59 5.73
N VAL A 121 -10.36 -29.52 4.80
CA VAL A 121 -9.52 -29.64 3.59
C VAL A 121 -9.68 -28.50 2.58
N LYS A 122 -10.67 -27.62 2.76
CA LYS A 122 -10.89 -26.45 1.89
C LYS A 122 -9.91 -25.31 2.16
N THR A 123 -9.29 -25.30 3.34
CA THR A 123 -8.29 -24.29 3.73
C THR A 123 -6.98 -24.98 4.08
N ASP A 124 -5.94 -24.76 3.26
CA ASP A 124 -4.56 -25.15 3.58
C ASP A 124 -3.89 -24.02 4.37
N VAL A 125 -3.55 -24.26 5.64
CA VAL A 125 -2.89 -23.28 6.52
C VAL A 125 -1.43 -23.65 6.74
N PHE A 126 -0.53 -22.68 6.59
CA PHE A 126 0.90 -22.90 6.78
C PHE A 126 1.66 -21.63 7.18
N GLU A 127 2.81 -21.81 7.82
CA GLU A 127 3.75 -20.74 8.14
C GLU A 127 5.09 -20.90 7.42
N LEU A 128 5.77 -19.79 7.19
CA LEU A 128 7.17 -19.81 6.76
C LEU A 128 8.06 -20.26 7.90
N ARG A 129 9.13 -21.01 7.57
CA ARG A 129 10.07 -21.56 8.58
C ARG A 129 10.80 -20.49 9.37
N LYS A 130 11.18 -19.40 8.71
CA LYS A 130 11.99 -18.34 9.30
C LYS A 130 11.16 -17.06 9.41
N PRO A 131 11.15 -16.39 10.56
CA PRO A 131 10.64 -15.03 10.67
C PRO A 131 11.40 -14.08 9.73
N LEU A 132 10.72 -13.01 9.31
CA LEU A 132 11.29 -11.99 8.44
C LEU A 132 11.43 -10.67 9.20
N ALA A 133 12.61 -10.07 9.15
CA ALA A 133 12.90 -8.78 9.77
C ALA A 133 12.73 -7.65 8.74
N PHE A 134 11.88 -6.68 9.04
CA PHE A 134 11.63 -5.47 8.26
C PHE A 134 12.20 -4.30 9.04
N GLU A 135 13.33 -3.79 8.58
CA GLU A 135 14.14 -2.83 9.33
C GLU A 135 14.97 -1.94 8.41
N THR A 136 15.42 -0.81 8.93
CA THR A 136 16.41 0.01 8.23
C THR A 136 17.80 -0.51 8.58
N ARG A 137 18.58 -0.89 7.57
CA ARG A 137 19.98 -1.30 7.70
C ARG A 137 20.90 -0.15 7.27
N GLY A 138 21.94 0.13 8.06
CA GLY A 138 22.95 1.15 7.74
C GLY A 138 22.35 2.55 7.46
N LEU A 139 22.90 3.24 6.46
CA LEU A 139 22.51 4.62 6.09
C LEU A 139 21.25 4.64 5.21
N GLY A 140 20.10 4.23 5.76
CA GLY A 140 18.80 4.42 5.10
C GLY A 140 18.41 3.33 4.10
N VAL A 141 18.94 2.11 4.22
CA VAL A 141 18.48 0.98 3.41
C VAL A 141 17.29 0.32 4.08
N LYS A 142 16.10 0.41 3.49
CA LYS A 142 14.92 -0.32 3.95
C LYS A 142 15.00 -1.77 3.48
N ALA A 143 15.15 -2.69 4.43
CA ALA A 143 15.18 -4.11 4.15
C ALA A 143 13.75 -4.68 4.11
N GLY A 144 13.38 -5.20 2.95
CA GLY A 144 12.15 -5.94 2.73
C GLY A 144 12.42 -7.30 2.09
N HIS A 145 11.37 -7.99 1.65
CA HIS A 145 11.45 -9.41 1.30
C HIS A 145 10.61 -9.79 0.09
N VAL A 146 11.13 -10.73 -0.70
CA VAL A 146 10.36 -11.50 -1.70
C VAL A 146 10.15 -12.91 -1.18
N VAL A 147 8.89 -13.31 -1.06
CA VAL A 147 8.46 -14.67 -0.73
C VAL A 147 7.99 -15.35 -2.02
N ASN A 148 8.57 -16.50 -2.34
CA ASN A 148 8.22 -17.28 -3.53
C ASN A 148 7.56 -18.61 -3.19
N LEU A 149 6.25 -18.72 -3.43
CA LEU A 149 5.45 -19.90 -3.13
C LEU A 149 5.22 -20.81 -4.35
N LEU A 150 5.85 -20.54 -5.50
CA LEU A 150 5.63 -21.28 -6.75
C LEU A 150 5.97 -22.77 -6.67
N GLU A 151 6.94 -23.16 -5.84
CA GLU A 151 7.41 -24.54 -5.72
C GLU A 151 6.86 -25.25 -4.47
N ARG A 152 5.95 -24.61 -3.72
CA ARG A 152 5.37 -25.21 -2.51
C ARG A 152 4.51 -26.41 -2.89
N ARG A 153 4.81 -27.56 -2.29
CA ARG A 153 3.92 -28.72 -2.30
C ARG A 153 2.92 -28.63 -1.13
N PRO A 154 1.64 -28.99 -1.34
CA PRO A 154 0.65 -29.05 -0.25
C PRO A 154 1.14 -29.92 0.92
N GLY A 155 0.82 -29.52 2.15
CA GLY A 155 1.14 -30.30 3.37
C GLY A 155 2.61 -30.29 3.81
N ARG A 156 3.51 -29.53 3.17
CA ARG A 156 4.88 -29.34 3.66
C ARG A 156 5.12 -27.91 4.15
N ILE A 157 5.98 -27.77 5.16
CA ILE A 157 6.46 -26.47 5.60
C ILE A 157 7.22 -25.82 4.45
N ALA A 158 6.77 -24.64 4.00
CA ALA A 158 7.26 -23.99 2.79
C ALA A 158 8.78 -23.74 2.89
N GLN A 159 9.57 -24.50 2.13
CA GLN A 159 10.93 -24.11 1.75
C GLN A 159 10.80 -23.07 0.64
N THR A 160 10.32 -21.89 0.99
CA THR A 160 10.22 -20.78 0.04
C THR A 160 11.61 -20.19 -0.17
N THR A 161 11.95 -19.89 -1.43
CA THR A 161 13.13 -19.09 -1.73
C THR A 161 12.87 -17.66 -1.25
N LEU A 162 13.45 -17.32 -0.11
CA LEU A 162 13.47 -15.96 0.42
C LEU A 162 14.58 -15.19 -0.30
N LYS A 163 14.23 -14.06 -0.92
CA LYS A 163 15.20 -13.12 -1.46
C LYS A 163 15.00 -11.76 -0.82
N ASP A 164 16.06 -11.16 -0.32
CA ASP A 164 16.04 -9.80 0.20
C ASP A 164 15.62 -8.82 -0.92
N GLN A 165 14.72 -7.89 -0.59
CA GLN A 165 14.31 -6.77 -1.45
C GLN A 165 14.67 -5.47 -0.75
N LEU A 166 15.71 -4.80 -1.22
CA LEU A 166 16.27 -3.62 -0.57
C LEU A 166 15.85 -2.34 -1.30
N ILE A 167 15.40 -1.34 -0.54
CA ILE A 167 15.20 0.04 -1.04
C ILE A 167 16.26 0.93 -0.41
N CYS A 168 17.08 1.56 -1.26
CA CYS A 168 18.12 2.48 -0.88
C CYS A 168 17.59 3.92 -0.88
N GLN A 169 17.77 4.62 0.23
CA GLN A 169 17.44 6.05 0.35
C GLN A 169 18.71 6.88 0.25
N SER A 170 18.74 7.85 -0.66
CA SER A 170 19.81 8.84 -0.77
C SER A 170 19.29 10.21 -0.35
N PHE A 171 20.05 10.89 0.51
CA PHE A 171 19.75 12.23 1.00
C PHE A 171 20.60 13.23 0.22
N ARG A 172 19.98 14.29 -0.32
CA ARG A 172 20.67 15.46 -0.84
C ARG A 172 20.38 16.64 0.07
N LEU A 173 21.43 17.18 0.67
CA LEU A 173 21.35 18.45 1.39
C LEU A 173 21.32 19.58 0.35
N GLY A 174 20.27 20.40 0.42
CA GLY A 174 20.22 21.67 -0.29
C GLY A 174 21.18 22.63 0.40
N ILE A 175 22.12 23.20 -0.36
CA ILE A 175 23.05 24.20 0.15
C ILE A 175 22.23 25.45 0.50
N PRO A 176 22.26 25.94 1.76
CA PRO A 176 21.61 27.18 2.14
C PRO A 176 22.10 28.33 1.27
N THR A 177 21.17 29.05 0.63
CA THR A 177 21.49 30.26 -0.11
C THR A 177 21.52 31.46 0.84
N PRO A 178 22.51 32.36 0.72
CA PRO A 178 22.53 33.60 1.48
C PRO A 178 21.39 34.51 1.00
N ILE A 179 20.59 34.98 1.96
CA ILE A 179 19.60 36.03 1.81
C ILE A 179 20.29 37.34 2.19
N TYR A 180 20.57 38.16 1.18
CA TYR A 180 21.04 39.52 1.39
C TYR A 180 19.85 40.44 1.62
N PRO A 181 19.85 41.28 2.67
CA PRO A 181 18.85 42.32 2.79
C PRO A 181 18.96 43.25 1.58
N VAL A 182 17.85 43.46 0.88
CA VAL A 182 17.78 44.50 -0.16
C VAL A 182 17.96 45.84 0.54
N SER A 183 19.15 46.43 0.39
CA SER A 183 19.35 47.81 0.83
C SER A 183 18.41 48.70 0.02
N GLN A 184 17.49 49.39 0.70
CA GLN A 184 16.61 50.39 0.08
C GLN A 184 17.37 51.66 -0.34
N GLU A 185 18.71 51.67 -0.27
CA GLU A 185 19.55 52.80 -0.59
C GLU A 185 19.87 52.83 -2.09
N GLY A 186 18.87 53.15 -2.90
CA GLY A 186 19.06 53.31 -4.34
C GLY A 186 17.81 53.68 -5.15
N ARG A 187 16.66 53.88 -4.52
CA ARG A 187 15.43 54.31 -5.22
C ARG A 187 15.19 55.81 -5.10
N SER A 188 16.18 56.62 -5.48
CA SER A 188 15.93 58.04 -5.83
C SER A 188 17.16 58.69 -6.46
N LYS A 189 16.92 59.37 -7.59
CA LYS A 189 17.83 60.23 -8.40
C LYS A 189 18.72 59.45 -9.39
N GLY A 190 18.71 59.68 -10.70
CA GLY A 190 18.06 60.70 -11.51
C GLY A 190 18.38 60.41 -12.99
N MET A 191 17.53 60.95 -13.86
CA MET A 191 17.52 60.81 -15.32
C MET A 191 18.63 61.64 -15.99
N PHE A 192 19.09 61.20 -17.18
CA PHE A 192 19.96 61.86 -18.19
C PHE A 192 21.48 61.88 -17.89
N HIS A 193 22.43 61.65 -18.81
CA HIS A 193 22.46 61.81 -20.27
C HIS A 193 23.41 60.80 -20.95
N GLN A 194 23.16 60.54 -22.24
CA GLN A 194 24.10 59.93 -23.20
C GLN A 194 25.49 60.56 -23.16
N GLY A 195 26.53 59.71 -23.16
CA GLY A 195 27.90 60.10 -23.46
C GLY A 195 28.81 58.88 -23.55
N ARG A 196 29.11 58.43 -24.78
CA ARG A 196 30.26 57.55 -25.08
C ARG A 196 31.52 58.26 -24.61
N ILE A 197 32.32 57.67 -23.72
CA ILE A 197 33.77 57.89 -23.69
C ILE A 197 34.49 56.56 -23.53
N ALA A 198 35.35 56.31 -24.51
CA ALA A 198 36.21 55.16 -24.65
C ALA A 198 37.28 55.08 -23.55
N ALA A 199 37.76 53.87 -23.30
CA ALA A 199 38.88 53.58 -22.42
C ALA A 199 40.12 54.40 -22.80
N ARG A 200 40.76 55.03 -21.81
CA ARG A 200 42.16 55.45 -21.89
C ARG A 200 42.97 54.64 -20.85
N PRO A 201 44.02 53.93 -21.26
CA PRO A 201 44.89 53.21 -20.35
C PRO A 201 45.91 54.16 -19.71
N GLY A 202 46.15 53.97 -18.41
CA GLY A 202 47.24 54.61 -17.69
C GLY A 202 46.85 55.86 -16.93
N GLN A 203 46.45 55.71 -15.67
CA GLN A 203 46.73 56.68 -14.62
C GLN A 203 46.73 55.97 -13.26
N THR A 204 47.94 55.71 -12.77
CA THR A 204 48.25 55.37 -11.38
C THR A 204 48.30 56.66 -10.55
N ALA A 205 47.39 56.82 -9.59
CA ALA A 205 47.46 57.63 -8.37
C ALA A 205 46.03 57.64 -7.79
N GLY A 206 45.74 57.45 -6.50
CA GLY A 206 46.57 57.32 -5.33
C GLY A 206 45.73 56.67 -4.22
N PHE A 207 46.41 56.18 -3.20
CA PHE A 207 45.79 55.74 -1.95
C PHE A 207 45.21 56.95 -1.24
N ASP A 208 43.95 57.28 -1.51
CA ASP A 208 43.20 58.21 -0.67
C ASP A 208 42.46 57.40 0.41
N ARG A 209 43.11 57.35 1.57
CA ARG A 209 42.51 56.89 2.82
C ARG A 209 41.60 58.01 3.29
N ASP A 210 40.30 57.90 3.05
CA ASP A 210 39.25 58.46 3.91
C ASP A 210 37.87 57.95 3.47
N PHE A 211 37.56 56.71 3.87
CA PHE A 211 36.18 56.24 3.97
C PHE A 211 35.93 55.83 5.41
N VAL A 212 35.68 56.83 6.27
CA VAL A 212 35.03 56.58 7.56
C VAL A 212 33.61 56.14 7.26
N ALA A 213 33.43 54.85 7.03
CA ALA A 213 32.12 54.23 7.01
C ALA A 213 31.48 54.50 8.38
N LYS A 214 30.35 55.23 8.39
CA LYS A 214 29.48 55.29 9.56
C LYS A 214 29.26 53.85 10.06
N PRO A 215 29.32 53.58 11.38
CA PRO A 215 29.02 52.25 11.87
C PRO A 215 27.52 52.01 11.70
N GLY A 216 27.14 51.48 10.54
CA GLY A 216 25.90 50.74 10.39
C GLY A 216 25.90 49.60 11.42
N ASN A 217 24.71 49.31 11.95
CA ASN A 217 24.51 48.29 12.97
C ASN A 217 25.25 46.99 12.55
N PRO A 218 26.16 46.41 13.36
CA PRO A 218 26.91 45.22 12.98
C PRO A 218 26.03 44.01 12.65
N ALA A 219 24.76 44.02 13.06
CA ALA A 219 23.75 43.05 12.66
C ALA A 219 23.40 43.06 11.16
N ASP A 220 23.61 44.17 10.44
CA ASP A 220 23.26 44.30 9.01
C ASP A 220 24.34 43.73 8.07
N ARG A 221 25.49 43.28 8.60
CA ARG A 221 26.59 42.75 7.77
C ARG A 221 26.60 41.24 7.60
N PHE A 222 25.75 40.51 8.32
CA PHE A 222 25.72 39.05 8.22
C PHE A 222 24.58 38.60 7.31
N PRO A 223 24.86 37.91 6.19
CA PRO A 223 23.80 37.33 5.39
C PRO A 223 23.05 36.29 6.24
N SER A 224 21.73 36.41 6.29
CA SER A 224 20.90 35.34 6.82
C SER A 224 20.84 34.22 5.79
N PHE A 225 20.79 32.95 6.19
CA PHE A 225 20.74 31.83 5.25
C PHE A 225 19.32 31.25 5.18
N THR A 226 18.93 30.76 4.00
CA THR A 226 17.71 29.96 3.89
C THR A 226 17.82 28.70 4.74
N ARG A 227 16.69 28.17 5.22
CA ARG A 227 16.69 26.87 5.91
C ARG A 227 17.24 25.81 4.93
N PRO A 228 18.16 24.93 5.38
CA PRO A 228 18.63 23.85 4.53
C PRO A 228 17.43 23.00 4.08
N GLY A 229 17.22 22.92 2.77
CA GLY A 229 16.28 21.95 2.22
C GLY A 229 16.90 20.56 2.23
N TYR A 230 16.08 19.52 2.31
CA TYR A 230 16.54 18.15 2.07
C TYR A 230 15.65 17.49 1.03
N ASP A 231 16.27 16.84 0.05
CA ASP A 231 15.59 15.99 -0.93
C ASP A 231 15.91 14.52 -0.62
N VAL A 232 14.89 13.70 -0.44
CA VAL A 232 15.03 12.26 -0.20
C VAL A 232 14.58 11.51 -1.44
N ARG A 233 15.53 10.80 -2.06
CA ARG A 233 15.23 9.92 -3.21
C ARG A 233 15.30 8.47 -2.76
N SER A 234 14.31 7.68 -3.14
CA SER A 234 14.24 6.24 -2.85
C SER A 234 14.27 5.45 -4.15
N ARG A 235 15.12 4.42 -4.24
CA ARG A 235 15.20 3.49 -5.38
C ARG A 235 15.46 2.07 -4.88
N TYR A 236 15.14 1.05 -5.67
CA TYR A 236 15.64 -0.30 -5.38
C TYR A 236 17.17 -0.29 -5.42
N CYS A 237 17.80 -1.00 -4.50
CA CYS A 237 19.25 -1.15 -4.52
C CYS A 237 19.65 -2.06 -5.70
N GLY A 238 20.48 -1.57 -6.62
CA GLY A 238 20.90 -2.28 -7.83
C GLY A 238 21.30 -1.33 -8.94
#